data_AF-A0A8S0FQ25-F1
#
_entry.id   AF-A0A8S0FQ25-F1
#
_cell.length_a   1.000
_cell.length_b   1.000
_cell.length_c   1.000
_cell.angle_alpha   90.00
_cell.angle_beta   90.00
_cell.angle_gamma   90.00
#
_symmetry.space_group_name_H-M   'P 1'
#
loop_
_entity.id
_entity.type
_entity.pdbx_description
1 polymer ?
#
loop_
_entity_poly.entity_id
_entity_poly.type
_entity_poly.pdbx_seq_one_letter_code
_entity_poly.pdbx_strand_id
1 'polypeptide(L)'
;MVNVPHAVARVAEYPTKSRATKGVISIKVTERNGLVVGAVQVDDCDQIMMITDAGTLVRTRVSEISIVGRNTQGVILIRTSEDENVVGLQRVAEPVDEEDLDTIDGSAAEGDDEIAPEVDVDDEPEEE
;
A
#
# COMPACT_ATOMS: atom_id res chain seq x y z
N MET A 1 -5.95 8.19 1.55
CA MET A 1 -4.76 7.35 1.83
C MET A 1 -5.22 5.91 2.09
N VAL A 2 -5.10 5.01 1.12
CA VAL A 2 -5.52 3.61 1.29
C VAL A 2 -4.30 2.77 1.59
N ASN A 3 -4.23 2.27 2.81
CA ASN A 3 -3.06 1.55 3.29
C ASN A 3 -3.21 0.04 3.06
N VAL A 4 -3.00 -0.41 1.82
CA VAL A 4 -3.23 -1.81 1.48
C VAL A 4 -2.42 -2.71 2.44
N PRO A 5 -3.09 -3.65 3.15
CA PRO A 5 -2.48 -4.34 4.27
C PRO A 5 -1.51 -5.39 3.72
N HIS A 6 -0.21 -5.12 3.86
CA HIS A 6 0.85 -6.05 3.44
C HIS A 6 1.61 -6.55 4.66
N ALA A 7 1.67 -7.87 4.79
CA ALA A 7 2.42 -8.55 5.83
C ALA A 7 3.08 -9.78 5.24
N VAL A 8 4.37 -9.94 5.49
CA VAL A 8 5.06 -11.22 5.28
C VAL A 8 4.98 -11.97 6.59
N ALA A 9 4.13 -12.99 6.64
CA ALA A 9 4.02 -13.90 7.79
C ALA A 9 4.66 -15.24 7.44
N ARG A 10 5.39 -15.83 8.39
CA ARG A 10 5.98 -17.15 8.18
C ARG A 10 4.88 -18.19 7.95
N VAL A 11 5.07 -19.09 6.99
CA VAL A 11 4.11 -20.15 6.68
C VAL A 11 3.80 -21.01 7.92
N ALA A 12 4.80 -21.22 8.79
CA ALA A 12 4.65 -21.95 10.05
C ALA A 12 3.64 -21.32 11.04
N GLU A 13 3.31 -20.03 10.90
CA GLU A 13 2.29 -19.38 11.73
C GLU A 13 0.86 -19.70 11.30
N TYR A 14 0.66 -20.34 10.15
CA TYR A 14 -0.64 -20.79 9.67
C TYR A 14 -0.91 -22.20 10.21
N PRO A 15 -1.80 -22.36 11.21
CA PRO A 15 -2.10 -23.67 11.75
C PRO A 15 -2.87 -24.49 10.72
N THR A 16 -2.50 -25.77 10.59
CA THR A 16 -3.27 -26.71 9.79
C THR A 16 -4.66 -26.89 10.41
N LYS A 17 -5.70 -26.55 9.64
CA LYS A 17 -7.10 -26.75 10.00
C LYS A 17 -7.77 -27.64 8.95
N SER A 18 -8.84 -28.32 9.33
CA SER A 18 -9.64 -29.13 8.41
C SER A 18 -10.32 -28.26 7.35
N ARG A 19 -10.64 -28.87 6.20
CA ARG A 19 -11.41 -28.23 5.13
C ARG A 19 -12.82 -27.82 5.59
N ALA A 20 -13.44 -26.86 4.89
CA ALA A 20 -14.78 -26.34 5.17
C ALA A 20 -14.95 -25.67 6.55
N THR A 21 -13.85 -25.21 7.13
CA THR A 21 -13.88 -24.38 8.35
C THR A 21 -13.86 -22.89 7.99
N LYS A 22 -14.15 -22.00 8.95
CA LYS A 22 -14.09 -20.54 8.75
C LYS A 22 -12.69 -19.98 8.54
N GLY A 23 -11.65 -20.83 8.62
CA GLY A 23 -10.26 -20.39 8.56
C GLY A 23 -9.81 -19.66 9.83
N VAL A 24 -8.75 -18.87 9.67
CA VAL A 24 -8.03 -18.15 10.73
C VAL A 24 -7.62 -16.78 10.19
N ILE A 25 -7.55 -15.76 11.05
CA ILE A 25 -7.22 -14.39 10.63
C ILE A 25 -5.81 -14.33 10.05
N SER A 26 -5.70 -13.88 8.80
CA SER A 26 -4.42 -13.72 8.09
C SER A 26 -3.84 -12.32 8.24
N ILE A 27 -4.73 -11.31 8.27
CA ILE A 27 -4.41 -9.89 8.45
C ILE A 27 -5.66 -9.17 8.96
N LYS A 28 -5.48 -8.10 9.74
CA LYS A 28 -6.60 -7.27 10.21
C LYS A 28 -7.00 -6.29 9.13
N VAL A 29 -8.22 -6.46 8.65
CA VAL A 29 -8.91 -5.47 7.79
C VAL A 29 -9.45 -4.35 8.68
N THR A 30 -9.09 -3.12 8.34
CA THR A 30 -9.56 -1.89 9.00
C THR A 30 -9.93 -0.88 7.92
N GLU A 31 -10.66 0.18 8.26
CA GLU A 31 -10.99 1.25 7.30
C GLU A 31 -9.74 1.89 6.70
N ARG A 32 -8.70 2.10 7.52
CA ARG A 32 -7.40 2.59 7.05
C ARG A 32 -6.78 1.66 6.01
N ASN A 33 -6.90 0.34 6.24
CA ASN A 33 -6.19 -0.63 5.43
C ASN A 33 -6.95 -1.01 4.15
N GLY A 34 -8.28 -1.07 4.22
CA GLY A 34 -9.09 -1.61 3.15
C GLY A 34 -9.05 -3.13 3.06
N LEU A 35 -9.62 -3.64 1.97
CA LEU A 35 -9.76 -5.07 1.72
C LEU A 35 -8.45 -5.71 1.27
N VAL A 36 -8.37 -7.04 1.39
CA VAL A 36 -7.23 -7.81 0.90
C VAL A 36 -7.34 -7.97 -0.62
N VAL A 37 -6.32 -7.52 -1.34
CA VAL A 37 -6.21 -7.63 -2.82
C VAL A 37 -5.74 -9.02 -3.23
N GLY A 38 -4.77 -9.58 -2.51
CA GLY A 38 -4.21 -10.90 -2.81
C GLY A 38 -3.23 -11.37 -1.74
N ALA A 39 -2.78 -12.61 -1.89
CA ALA A 39 -1.70 -13.19 -1.11
C ALA A 39 -0.87 -14.09 -2.02
N VAL A 40 0.45 -14.00 -1.91
CA VAL A 40 1.40 -14.76 -2.72
C VAL A 40 2.48 -15.34 -1.82
N GLN A 41 2.90 -16.57 -2.10
CA GLN A 41 4.05 -17.17 -1.45
C GLN A 41 5.33 -16.67 -2.13
N VAL A 42 6.29 -16.25 -1.32
CA VAL A 42 7.58 -15.70 -1.76
C VAL A 42 8.71 -16.29 -0.94
N ASP A 43 9.89 -16.35 -1.54
CA ASP A 43 11.17 -16.60 -0.88
C ASP A 43 11.89 -15.27 -0.60
N ASP A 44 12.92 -15.29 0.25
CA ASP A 44 13.60 -14.07 0.72
C ASP A 44 14.29 -13.26 -0.40
N CYS A 45 14.65 -13.93 -1.49
CA CYS A 45 15.29 -13.32 -2.67
C CYS A 45 14.30 -12.87 -3.75
N ASP A 46 13.01 -13.10 -3.54
CA ASP A 46 11.99 -12.75 -4.53
C ASP A 46 11.71 -11.24 -4.55
N GLN A 47 11.06 -10.81 -5.63
CA GLN A 47 10.46 -9.49 -5.74
C GLN A 47 8.96 -9.62 -5.97
N ILE A 48 8.23 -8.63 -5.49
CA ILE A 48 6.80 -8.48 -5.75
C ILE A 48 6.56 -7.24 -6.57
N MET A 49 5.52 -7.31 -7.39
CA MET A 49 5.00 -6.20 -8.18
C MET A 49 3.55 -5.93 -7.78
N MET A 50 3.24 -4.66 -7.56
CA MET A 50 1.91 -4.16 -7.26
C MET A 50 1.50 -3.20 -8.36
N ILE A 51 0.21 -3.20 -8.68
CA ILE A 51 -0.39 -2.26 -9.65
C ILE A 51 -1.61 -1.60 -9.04
N THR A 52 -1.72 -0.28 -9.22
CA THR A 52 -2.89 0.50 -8.82
C THR A 52 -3.91 0.64 -9.95
N ASP A 53 -5.14 1.03 -9.62
CA ASP A 53 -6.19 1.37 -10.59
C ASP A 53 -5.78 2.55 -11.50
N ALA A 54 -4.93 3.45 -11.04
CA ALA A 54 -4.33 4.52 -11.84
C ALA A 54 -3.25 4.04 -12.82
N GLY A 55 -2.82 2.78 -12.73
CA GLY A 55 -1.75 2.22 -13.57
C GLY A 55 -0.34 2.47 -13.04
N THR A 56 -0.18 2.87 -11.78
CA THR A 56 1.11 2.97 -11.11
C THR A 56 1.62 1.56 -10.80
N LEU A 57 2.79 1.19 -11.34
CA LEU A 57 3.46 -0.07 -11.03
C LEU A 57 4.57 0.17 -10.01
N VAL A 58 4.55 -0.59 -8.92
CA VAL A 58 5.61 -0.57 -7.91
C VAL A 58 6.20 -1.96 -7.75
N ARG A 59 7.53 -2.03 -7.84
CA ARG A 59 8.32 -3.24 -7.61
C ARG A 59 9.08 -3.08 -6.29
N THR A 60 9.08 -4.13 -5.47
CA THR A 60 9.75 -4.11 -4.16
C THR A 60 10.43 -5.44 -3.89
N ARG A 61 11.64 -5.42 -3.34
CA ARG A 61 12.31 -6.64 -2.90
C ARG A 61 11.65 -7.16 -1.64
N VAL A 62 11.43 -8.47 -1.54
CA VAL A 62 10.83 -9.07 -0.34
C VAL A 62 11.69 -8.81 0.89
N SER A 63 13.02 -8.74 0.74
CA SER A 63 13.97 -8.38 1.78
C SER A 63 13.78 -6.99 2.40
N GLU A 64 13.09 -6.07 1.70
CA GLU A 64 12.77 -4.72 2.20
C GLU A 64 11.49 -4.70 3.03
N ILE A 65 10.71 -5.79 3.01
CA ILE A 65 9.42 -5.89 3.68
C ILE A 65 9.62 -6.44 5.08
N SER A 66 9.01 -5.78 6.07
CA SER A 66 9.02 -6.25 7.44
C SER A 66 8.24 -7.56 7.61
N ILE A 67 8.91 -8.56 8.17
CA ILE A 67 8.26 -9.82 8.58
C ILE A 67 7.46 -9.54 9.85
N VAL A 68 6.13 -9.67 9.74
CA VAL A 68 5.20 -9.45 10.85
C VAL A 68 4.21 -10.60 10.95
N GLY A 69 3.73 -10.87 12.16
CA GLY A 69 2.78 -11.95 12.38
C GLY A 69 1.43 -11.72 11.71
N ARG A 70 0.63 -12.79 11.66
CA ARG A 70 -0.67 -12.81 10.94
C ARG A 70 -1.72 -11.85 11.48
N ASN A 71 -1.97 -11.83 12.79
CA ASN A 71 -3.05 -11.01 13.36
C ASN A 71 -2.63 -9.54 13.60
N THR A 72 -2.02 -8.92 12.60
CA THR A 72 -1.50 -7.55 12.61
C THR A 72 -2.19 -6.69 11.54
N GLN A 73 -1.90 -5.40 11.50
CA GLN A 73 -2.36 -4.51 10.44
C GLN A 73 -1.41 -4.46 9.22
N GLY A 74 -0.25 -5.12 9.29
CA GLY A 74 0.81 -4.99 8.29
C GLY A 74 1.60 -3.69 8.40
N VAL A 75 2.43 -3.44 7.38
CA VAL A 75 3.25 -2.23 7.21
C VAL A 75 2.89 -1.54 5.89
N ILE A 76 3.30 -0.29 5.73
CA ILE A 76 3.09 0.49 4.51
C ILE A 76 4.18 0.13 3.51
N LEU A 77 3.81 -0.31 2.31
CA LEU A 77 4.77 -0.53 1.21
C LEU A 77 4.82 0.66 0.25
N ILE A 78 3.65 1.19 -0.12
CA ILE A 78 3.51 2.32 -1.01
C ILE A 78 2.53 3.31 -0.42
N ARG A 79 2.72 4.59 -0.74
CA ARG A 79 1.71 5.62 -0.49
C ARG A 79 0.87 5.74 -1.75
N THR A 80 -0.44 5.69 -1.59
CA THR A 80 -1.39 5.97 -2.66
C THR A 80 -2.09 7.30 -2.40
N SER A 81 -2.50 7.96 -3.48
CA SER A 81 -3.38 9.15 -3.41
C SER A 81 -4.74 8.79 -2.78
N GLU A 82 -5.57 9.79 -2.47
CA GLU A 82 -6.85 9.56 -1.79
C GLU A 82 -7.81 8.66 -2.56
N ASP A 83 -7.77 8.73 -3.89
CA ASP A 83 -8.63 7.98 -4.80
C ASP A 83 -7.91 6.84 -5.55
N GLU A 84 -6.73 6.42 -5.06
CA GLU A 84 -5.93 5.38 -5.70
C GLU A 84 -5.81 4.15 -4.81
N ASN A 85 -6.06 2.98 -5.39
CA ASN A 85 -6.04 1.70 -4.69
C ASN A 85 -5.19 0.67 -5.44
N VAL A 86 -4.51 -0.20 -4.70
CA VAL A 86 -3.86 -1.37 -5.31
C VAL A 86 -4.94 -2.34 -5.78
N VAL A 87 -4.88 -2.74 -7.04
CA VAL A 87 -5.81 -3.69 -7.66
C VAL A 87 -5.16 -5.02 -8.01
N GLY A 88 -3.83 -5.10 -8.00
CA GLY A 88 -3.11 -6.34 -8.28
C GLY A 88 -1.82 -6.49 -7.48
N LEU A 89 -1.50 -7.75 -7.15
CA LEU A 89 -0.29 -8.16 -6.47
C LEU A 89 0.22 -9.46 -7.10
N GLN A 90 1.49 -9.49 -7.52
CA GLN A 90 2.08 -10.70 -8.07
C GLN A 90 3.58 -10.81 -7.75
N ARG A 91 4.07 -12.05 -7.60
CA ARG A 91 5.51 -12.32 -7.54
C ARG A 91 6.13 -12.19 -8.94
N VAL A 92 7.29 -11.56 -9.03
CA VAL A 92 8.05 -11.45 -10.28
C VAL A 92 8.79 -12.76 -10.57
N ALA A 93 8.68 -13.27 -11.79
CA ALA A 93 9.24 -14.57 -12.18
C ALA A 93 10.72 -14.52 -12.58
N GLU A 94 11.21 -13.37 -13.07
CA GLU A 94 12.60 -13.18 -13.47
C GLU A 94 13.30 -12.15 -12.56
N PRO A 95 14.54 -12.45 -12.11
CA PRO A 95 15.39 -11.40 -11.57
C PRO A 95 15.69 -10.42 -12.71
N VAL A 96 15.38 -9.15 -12.50
CA VAL A 96 15.81 -8.09 -13.42
C VAL A 96 17.01 -7.44 -12.76
N ASP A 97 18.07 -7.24 -13.53
CA ASP A 97 19.33 -6.68 -13.06
C ASP A 97 19.07 -5.30 -12.41
N GLU A 98 19.82 -5.01 -11.33
CA GLU A 98 19.58 -3.81 -10.50
C GLU A 98 19.72 -2.50 -11.30
N GLU A 99 20.44 -2.53 -12.43
CA GLU A 99 20.66 -1.39 -13.33
C GLU A 99 19.36 -0.90 -14.03
N ASP A 100 18.31 -1.74 -14.13
CA ASP A 100 17.04 -1.36 -14.77
C ASP A 100 16.04 -0.70 -13.81
N LEU A 101 16.32 -0.69 -12.49
CA LEU A 101 15.35 -0.29 -11.46
C LEU A 101 15.34 1.23 -11.18
N ASP A 102 16.40 1.94 -11.55
CA ASP A 102 16.57 3.38 -11.24
C ASP A 102 15.75 4.33 -12.12
N THR A 103 14.96 3.80 -13.07
CA THR A 103 14.20 4.64 -14.02
C THR A 103 12.78 4.98 -13.53
N ILE A 104 12.35 4.48 -12.36
CA ILE A 104 10.97 4.62 -11.86
C ILE A 104 10.94 5.45 -10.57
N ASP A 105 11.61 6.60 -10.57
CA ASP A 105 11.36 7.64 -9.56
C ASP A 105 10.27 8.58 -10.08
N GLY A 106 9.07 8.47 -9.52
CA GLY A 106 7.89 9.26 -9.86
C GLY A 106 7.97 10.71 -9.39
N SER A 107 9.02 11.44 -9.76
CA SER A 107 9.08 12.90 -9.61
C SER A 107 8.30 13.57 -10.74
N ALA A 108 6.98 13.61 -10.60
CA ALA A 108 6.13 14.47 -11.40
C ALA A 108 4.88 14.87 -10.61
N ALA A 109 5.04 15.85 -9.72
CA ALA A 109 4.05 16.90 -9.45
C ALA A 109 4.64 17.93 -8.47
N GLU A 110 5.50 18.82 -8.97
CA GLU A 110 5.58 20.16 -8.40
C GLU A 110 4.29 20.89 -8.82
N GLY A 111 3.30 20.89 -7.93
CA GLY A 111 2.13 21.76 -8.01
C GLY A 111 2.34 22.94 -7.07
N ASP A 112 2.85 24.03 -7.63
CA ASP A 112 2.81 25.37 -7.06
C ASP A 112 1.34 25.77 -6.86
N ASP A 113 0.95 25.99 -5.61
CA ASP A 113 -0.29 26.71 -5.27
C ASP A 113 0.08 27.75 -4.19
N GLU A 114 0.59 28.90 -4.67
CA GLU A 114 0.55 30.16 -3.93
C GLU A 114 -0.93 30.48 -3.60
N ILE A 115 -1.38 30.05 -2.43
CA ILE A 115 -2.57 30.62 -1.81
C ILE A 115 -2.18 31.99 -1.25
N ALA A 116 -2.47 33.03 -2.02
CA ALA A 116 -2.47 34.41 -1.57
C ALA A 116 -3.46 34.61 -0.39
N PRO A 117 -3.16 35.53 0.54
CA PRO A 117 -3.84 35.61 1.83
C PRO A 117 -5.26 36.19 1.74
N GLU A 118 -5.99 35.88 2.81
CA GLU A 118 -7.42 36.08 3.02
C GLU A 118 -7.87 37.52 2.84
N VAL A 119 -9.03 37.71 2.20
CA VAL A 119 -9.76 38.97 2.20
C VAL A 119 -10.54 39.09 3.51
N ASP A 120 -10.04 39.90 4.43
CA ASP A 120 -10.79 40.44 5.56
C ASP A 120 -11.99 41.23 5.03
N VAL A 121 -13.20 40.74 5.29
CA VAL A 121 -14.42 41.54 5.20
C VAL A 121 -14.81 41.91 6.62
N ASP A 122 -14.25 43.02 7.09
CA ASP A 122 -14.81 43.78 8.21
C ASP A 122 -16.19 44.34 7.77
N ASP A 123 -17.28 43.79 8.32
CA ASP A 123 -18.57 44.47 8.34
C ASP A 123 -19.21 44.25 9.72
N GLU A 124 -19.19 45.31 10.51
CA GLU A 124 -19.92 45.50 11.77
C GLU A 124 -20.25 47.01 11.85
N PRO A 125 -21.31 47.43 12.57
CA PRO A 125 -22.73 47.20 12.31
C PRO A 125 -23.49 48.54 12.19
N GLU A 126 -24.73 48.56 11.68
CA GLU A 126 -25.65 49.70 11.93
C GLU A 126 -27.00 49.22 12.48
N GLU A 127 -27.32 49.74 13.67
CA GLU A 127 -28.60 49.67 14.36
C GLU A 127 -29.67 50.48 13.61
N GLU A 128 -30.90 49.95 13.53
CA GLU A 128 -32.15 50.58 14.04
C GLU A 128 -33.28 49.54 14.12
#